data_AF-A0A0D2NA45-F1
#
_entry.id   AF-A0A0D2NA45-F1
#
_cell.length_a   1.000
_cell.length_b   1.000
_cell.length_c   1.000
_cell.angle_alpha   90.00
_cell.angle_beta   90.00
_cell.angle_gamma   90.00
#
_symmetry.space_group_name_H-M   'P 1'
#
loop_
_entity.id
_entity.type
_entity.pdbx_description
1 polymer ?
#
loop_
_entity_poly.entity_id
_entity_poly.type
_entity_poly.pdbx_seq_one_letter_code
_entity_poly.pdbx_strand_id
1 'polypeptide(L)'
;MALADVRVQWYADKETWGWLDSREKQHDIEPRKTFQLMTLAGLMFPLLILRNMHDCGGADIPIVVTNLKSEDLDRALDYWVELSKGGLSIAEQREKFYEMDNSWCLNVKPCFLQVDLLVRALLSDPATEYVPRFIVFMSTAPNVKARALFTDPSYCLPKILSESYPTGCGGRNCEDKDCGFFDFSACRSLAPKSKIVRQDKFPKGVARCNLWICTIEEPAGFTGHSKFKTCQRCAEVLYCSKEHQKIDWKLHRRVCEARPA
;
A
#
# COMPACT_ATOMS: atom_id res chain seq x y z
N MET A 1 12.57 -23.12 6.03
CA MET A 1 12.40 -21.68 5.72
C MET A 1 11.05 -21.53 5.07
N ALA A 2 10.05 -20.97 5.76
CA ALA A 2 8.89 -20.44 5.05
C ALA A 2 9.41 -19.21 4.30
N LEU A 3 9.34 -19.22 2.96
CA LEU A 3 9.67 -18.05 2.15
C LEU A 3 8.76 -16.89 2.59
N ALA A 4 9.22 -15.64 2.42
CA ALA A 4 8.37 -14.48 2.65
C ALA A 4 7.16 -14.57 1.68
N ASP A 5 6.00 -14.93 2.21
CA ASP A 5 4.78 -15.08 1.41
C ASP A 5 4.14 -13.70 1.21
N VAL A 6 4.04 -13.26 -0.04
CA VAL A 6 3.40 -11.98 -0.40
C VAL A 6 1.98 -12.29 -0.87
N ARG A 7 1.02 -12.07 0.01
CA ARG A 7 -0.39 -12.17 -0.35
C ARG A 7 -0.89 -10.85 -0.93
N VAL A 8 -1.36 -10.92 -2.18
CA VAL A 8 -2.01 -9.82 -2.88
C VAL A 8 -3.51 -10.07 -2.92
N GLN A 9 -4.30 -9.05 -2.60
CA GLN A 9 -5.75 -9.10 -2.64
C GLN A 9 -6.27 -8.18 -3.75
N TRP A 10 -7.02 -8.75 -4.69
CA TRP A 10 -7.59 -8.01 -5.81
C TRP A 10 -9.01 -7.57 -5.50
N TYR A 11 -9.27 -6.28 -5.61
CA TYR A 11 -10.59 -5.68 -5.47
C TYR A 11 -10.99 -5.05 -6.79
N ALA A 12 -12.10 -5.47 -7.37
CA ALA A 12 -12.73 -4.79 -8.50
C ALA A 12 -14.24 -4.96 -8.41
N ASP A 13 -14.97 -4.10 -9.11
CA ASP A 13 -16.41 -4.24 -9.23
C ASP A 13 -16.80 -5.41 -10.14
N LYS A 14 -18.07 -5.80 -10.08
CA LYS A 14 -18.60 -6.93 -10.84
C LYS A 14 -18.50 -6.74 -12.35
N GLU A 15 -18.69 -5.52 -12.86
CA GLU A 15 -18.61 -5.23 -14.29
C GLU A 15 -17.17 -5.35 -14.79
N THR A 16 -16.19 -4.84 -14.04
CA THR A 16 -14.77 -5.04 -14.37
C THR A 16 -14.39 -6.52 -14.41
N TRP A 17 -14.83 -7.31 -13.43
CA TRP A 17 -14.59 -8.75 -13.45
C TRP A 17 -15.29 -9.46 -14.60
N GLY A 18 -16.55 -9.11 -14.88
CA GLY A 18 -17.30 -9.66 -16.01
C GLY A 18 -16.66 -9.30 -17.35
N TRP A 19 -16.16 -8.07 -17.51
CA TRP A 19 -15.42 -7.65 -18.69
C TRP A 19 -14.14 -8.47 -18.87
N LEU A 20 -13.35 -8.65 -17.81
CA LEU A 20 -12.13 -9.46 -17.87
C LEU A 20 -12.42 -10.93 -18.21
N ASP A 21 -13.47 -11.52 -17.65
CA ASP A 21 -13.86 -12.90 -17.95
C ASP A 21 -14.40 -13.07 -19.37
N SER A 22 -15.00 -12.02 -19.94
CA SER A 22 -15.60 -12.08 -21.28
C SER A 22 -14.58 -12.10 -22.42
N ARG A 23 -13.30 -11.86 -22.13
CA ARG A 23 -12.24 -11.85 -23.16
C ARG A 23 -11.93 -13.27 -23.64
N GLU A 24 -11.37 -13.38 -24.84
CA GLU A 24 -10.92 -14.66 -25.36
C GLU A 24 -9.75 -15.22 -24.54
N LYS A 25 -9.76 -16.54 -24.34
CA LYS A 25 -8.65 -17.23 -23.68
C LYS A 25 -7.41 -17.11 -24.55
N GLN A 26 -6.28 -16.85 -23.90
CA GLN A 26 -4.97 -16.90 -24.52
C GLN A 26 -4.21 -18.09 -23.96
N HIS A 27 -3.70 -18.96 -24.84
CA HIS A 27 -2.89 -20.11 -24.45
C HIS A 27 -3.52 -20.99 -23.35
N ASP A 28 -4.83 -21.24 -23.43
CA ASP A 28 -5.62 -21.99 -22.45
C ASP A 28 -5.67 -21.40 -21.02
N ILE A 29 -5.23 -20.15 -20.85
CA ILE A 29 -5.31 -19.44 -19.57
C ILE A 29 -6.55 -18.54 -19.56
N GLU A 30 -7.32 -18.62 -18.47
CA GLU A 30 -8.48 -17.75 -18.23
C GLU A 30 -8.05 -16.26 -18.29
N PRO A 31 -8.79 -15.39 -18.99
CA PRO A 31 -8.28 -14.05 -19.29
C PRO A 31 -8.12 -13.17 -18.04
N ARG A 32 -8.99 -13.34 -17.03
CA ARG A 32 -8.80 -12.71 -15.71
C ARG A 32 -7.49 -13.12 -15.05
N LYS A 33 -7.14 -14.40 -15.12
CA LYS A 33 -5.88 -14.92 -14.55
C LYS A 33 -4.69 -14.37 -15.33
N THR A 34 -4.78 -14.31 -16.65
CA THR A 34 -3.76 -13.67 -17.51
C THR A 34 -3.56 -12.22 -17.11
N PHE A 35 -4.64 -11.44 -16.95
CA PHE A 35 -4.57 -10.06 -16.50
C PHE A 35 -3.89 -9.94 -15.13
N GLN A 36 -4.34 -10.72 -14.14
CA GLN A 36 -3.75 -10.70 -12.79
C GLN A 36 -2.26 -11.04 -12.81
N LEU A 37 -1.84 -12.05 -13.59
CA LEU A 37 -0.43 -12.45 -13.71
C LEU A 37 0.41 -11.37 -14.40
N MET A 38 -0.07 -10.80 -15.50
CA MET A 38 0.63 -9.75 -16.24
C MET A 38 0.78 -8.49 -15.40
N THR A 39 -0.30 -8.08 -14.74
CA THR A 39 -0.28 -6.95 -13.81
C THR A 39 0.67 -7.23 -12.65
N LEU A 40 0.58 -8.41 -12.02
CA LEU A 40 1.47 -8.75 -10.90
C LEU A 40 2.94 -8.76 -11.35
N ALA A 41 3.25 -9.24 -12.55
CA ALA A 41 4.60 -9.19 -13.11
C ALA A 41 5.07 -7.74 -13.31
N GLY A 42 4.22 -6.87 -13.87
CA GLY A 42 4.51 -5.44 -14.05
C GLY A 42 4.67 -4.66 -12.74
N LEU A 43 3.92 -5.06 -11.70
CA LEU A 43 3.95 -4.45 -10.38
C LEU A 43 4.95 -5.11 -9.41
N MET A 44 5.57 -6.23 -9.78
CA MET A 44 6.40 -7.03 -8.88
C MET A 44 7.50 -6.20 -8.23
N PHE A 45 8.25 -5.45 -9.03
CA PHE A 45 9.34 -4.61 -8.54
C PHE A 45 8.83 -3.50 -7.61
N PRO A 46 7.82 -2.68 -8.01
CA PRO A 46 7.21 -1.72 -7.09
C PRO A 46 6.71 -2.32 -5.78
N LEU A 47 5.98 -3.44 -5.83
CA LEU A 47 5.43 -4.10 -4.66
C LEU A 47 6.52 -4.60 -3.72
N LEU A 48 7.60 -5.18 -4.25
CA LEU A 48 8.74 -5.62 -3.44
C LEU A 48 9.44 -4.45 -2.77
N ILE A 49 9.57 -3.30 -3.43
CA ILE A 49 10.14 -2.09 -2.80
C ILE A 49 9.24 -1.62 -1.65
N LEU A 50 7.94 -1.43 -1.93
CA LEU A 50 6.98 -0.96 -0.93
C LEU A 50 6.90 -1.92 0.28
N ARG A 51 6.96 -3.23 0.02
CA ARG A 51 6.96 -4.28 1.03
C ARG A 51 8.25 -4.28 1.85
N ASN A 52 9.42 -4.31 1.22
CA ASN A 52 10.70 -4.43 1.92
C ASN A 52 10.99 -3.23 2.84
N MET A 53 10.49 -2.05 2.49
CA MET A 53 10.75 -0.85 3.27
C MET A 53 9.78 -0.71 4.47
N HIS A 54 8.57 -1.29 4.42
CA HIS A 54 7.51 -0.89 5.35
C HIS A 54 6.60 -2.03 5.87
N ASP A 55 6.68 -3.25 5.33
CA ASP A 55 5.85 -4.38 5.79
C ASP A 55 6.57 -5.23 6.85
N CYS A 56 6.57 -4.74 8.08
CA CYS A 56 7.03 -5.50 9.24
C CYS A 56 5.96 -6.52 9.69
N GLY A 57 5.78 -7.61 8.95
CA GLY A 57 5.03 -8.80 9.43
C GLY A 57 3.89 -9.30 8.53
N GLY A 58 3.93 -8.97 7.24
CA GLY A 58 3.26 -9.74 6.20
C GLY A 58 1.81 -9.36 5.97
N ALA A 59 1.45 -8.09 6.13
CA ALA A 59 0.10 -7.63 5.82
C ALA A 59 -0.21 -7.87 4.33
N ASP A 60 -1.45 -8.26 4.05
CA ASP A 60 -1.91 -8.45 2.68
C ASP A 60 -1.87 -7.11 1.93
N ILE A 61 -1.49 -7.15 0.65
CA ILE A 61 -1.41 -5.97 -0.21
C ILE A 61 -2.72 -5.85 -1.00
N PRO A 62 -3.60 -4.88 -0.67
CA PRO A 62 -4.80 -4.63 -1.45
C PRO A 62 -4.45 -3.88 -2.74
N ILE A 63 -4.87 -4.44 -3.87
CA ILE A 63 -4.86 -3.79 -5.19
C ILE A 63 -6.31 -3.53 -5.59
N VAL A 64 -6.68 -2.26 -5.64
CA VAL A 64 -7.99 -1.78 -6.08
C VAL A 64 -7.92 -1.47 -7.56
N VAL A 65 -8.65 -2.25 -8.35
CA VAL A 65 -8.81 -2.10 -9.79
C VAL A 65 -9.97 -1.16 -10.06
N THR A 66 -9.71 -0.11 -10.82
CA THR A 66 -10.70 0.88 -11.25
C THR A 66 -10.62 1.10 -12.76
N ASN A 67 -11.51 1.92 -13.32
CA ASN A 67 -11.39 2.44 -14.69
C ASN A 67 -11.15 3.96 -14.72
N LEU A 68 -10.64 4.52 -13.63
CA LEU A 68 -10.44 5.96 -13.46
C LEU A 68 -9.35 6.50 -14.39
N LYS A 69 -9.54 7.70 -14.92
CA LYS A 69 -8.46 8.44 -15.57
C LYS A 69 -7.45 8.91 -14.51
N SER A 70 -6.25 9.28 -14.94
CA SER A 70 -5.19 9.71 -14.00
C SER A 70 -5.65 10.86 -13.10
N GLU A 71 -6.28 11.89 -13.67
CA GLU A 71 -6.76 13.06 -12.93
C GLU A 71 -7.81 12.69 -11.88
N ASP A 72 -8.78 11.83 -12.23
CA ASP A 72 -9.80 11.36 -11.31
C ASP A 72 -9.18 10.52 -10.18
N LEU A 73 -8.24 9.64 -10.52
CA LEU A 73 -7.53 8.84 -9.52
C LEU A 73 -6.76 9.74 -8.54
N ASP A 74 -6.04 10.75 -9.04
CA ASP A 74 -5.31 11.69 -8.20
C ASP A 74 -6.26 12.51 -7.31
N ARG A 75 -7.41 12.96 -7.85
CA ARG A 75 -8.48 13.62 -7.08
C ARG A 75 -9.01 12.73 -5.95
N ALA A 76 -9.20 11.42 -6.19
CA ALA A 76 -9.60 10.48 -5.15
C ALA A 76 -8.59 10.41 -4.00
N LEU A 77 -7.32 10.26 -4.35
CA LEU A 77 -6.26 10.14 -3.36
C LEU A 77 -6.15 11.44 -2.55
N ASP A 78 -6.21 12.59 -3.22
CA ASP A 78 -6.18 13.90 -2.58
C ASP A 78 -7.38 14.12 -1.63
N TYR A 79 -8.57 13.64 -1.99
CA TYR A 79 -9.74 13.64 -1.10
C TYR A 79 -9.48 12.87 0.20
N TRP A 80 -8.98 11.64 0.13
CA TRP A 80 -8.70 10.86 1.36
C TRP A 80 -7.56 11.48 2.17
N VAL A 81 -6.53 12.03 1.52
CA VAL A 81 -5.47 12.79 2.21
C VAL A 81 -6.05 13.98 2.95
N GLU A 82 -6.94 14.75 2.33
CA GLU A 82 -7.55 15.90 2.97
C GLU A 82 -8.45 15.49 4.14
N LEU A 83 -9.30 14.48 3.93
CA LEU A 83 -10.15 13.89 4.97
C LEU A 83 -9.31 13.44 6.18
N SER A 84 -8.15 12.84 5.92
CA SER A 84 -7.28 12.30 6.96
C SER A 84 -6.70 13.35 7.90
N LYS A 85 -6.61 14.62 7.46
CA LYS A 85 -6.12 15.75 8.28
C LYS A 85 -7.11 16.14 9.36
N GLY A 86 -8.39 15.78 9.21
CA GLY A 86 -9.43 16.03 10.21
C GLY A 86 -9.84 17.49 10.40
N GLY A 87 -9.46 18.39 9.48
CA GLY A 87 -9.79 19.82 9.54
C GLY A 87 -11.13 20.20 8.92
N LEU A 88 -11.77 19.29 8.17
CA LEU A 88 -13.04 19.54 7.49
C LEU A 88 -14.23 19.30 8.41
N SER A 89 -15.21 20.20 8.39
CA SER A 89 -16.51 19.99 9.01
C SER A 89 -17.29 18.87 8.30
N ILE A 90 -18.30 18.30 8.96
CA ILE A 90 -19.15 17.24 8.38
C ILE A 90 -19.86 17.72 7.11
N ALA A 91 -20.25 18.99 7.05
CA ALA A 91 -20.88 19.58 5.88
C ALA A 91 -19.93 19.63 4.68
N GLU A 92 -18.70 20.12 4.88
CA GLU A 92 -17.68 20.19 3.83
C GLU A 92 -17.26 18.78 3.35
N GLN A 93 -17.13 17.82 4.28
CA GLN A 93 -16.82 16.43 3.92
C GLN A 93 -17.91 15.82 3.02
N ARG A 94 -19.19 16.10 3.32
CA ARG A 94 -20.33 15.65 2.52
C ARG A 94 -20.36 16.32 1.16
N GLU A 95 -20.17 17.63 1.11
CA GLU A 95 -20.16 18.40 -0.14
C GLU A 95 -19.08 17.86 -1.10
N LYS A 96 -17.84 17.73 -0.62
CA LYS A 96 -16.72 17.18 -1.41
C LYS A 96 -16.99 15.75 -1.88
N PHE A 97 -17.57 14.92 -1.01
CA PHE A 97 -17.94 13.56 -1.36
C PHE A 97 -18.95 13.53 -2.53
N TYR A 98 -20.02 14.32 -2.43
CA TYR A 98 -21.05 14.35 -3.47
C TYR A 98 -20.56 14.98 -4.76
N GLU A 99 -19.70 16.00 -4.70
CA GLU A 99 -19.06 16.55 -5.89
C GLU A 99 -18.33 15.46 -6.68
N MET A 100 -17.53 14.66 -5.99
CA MET A 100 -16.81 13.54 -6.58
C MET A 100 -17.76 12.44 -7.06
N ASP A 101 -18.67 11.97 -6.21
CA ASP A 101 -19.57 10.87 -6.55
C ASP A 101 -20.47 11.23 -7.74
N ASN A 102 -21.05 12.43 -7.77
CA ASN A 102 -21.85 12.90 -8.90
C ASN A 102 -21.06 12.95 -10.20
N SER A 103 -19.76 13.30 -10.13
CA SER A 103 -18.91 13.33 -11.33
C SER A 103 -18.61 11.94 -11.89
N TRP A 104 -18.61 10.89 -11.05
CA TRP A 104 -18.15 9.55 -11.42
C TRP A 104 -19.31 8.55 -11.64
N CYS A 105 -20.39 8.66 -10.85
CA CYS A 105 -21.37 7.59 -10.66
C CYS A 105 -22.05 7.09 -11.95
N LEU A 106 -22.17 7.95 -12.96
CA LEU A 106 -22.82 7.61 -14.24
C LEU A 106 -21.89 6.95 -15.28
N ASN A 107 -20.58 7.26 -15.26
CA ASN A 107 -19.67 6.92 -16.37
C ASN A 107 -18.47 6.08 -15.94
N VAL A 108 -18.27 5.87 -14.64
CA VAL A 108 -17.08 5.27 -14.06
C VAL A 108 -17.50 4.11 -13.14
N LYS A 109 -16.78 2.98 -13.25
CA LYS A 109 -17.03 1.75 -12.50
C LYS A 109 -15.71 1.19 -11.96
N PRO A 110 -15.60 0.88 -10.66
CA PRO A 110 -16.54 1.22 -9.59
C PRO A 110 -16.80 2.73 -9.47
N CYS A 111 -18.01 3.11 -9.04
CA CYS A 111 -18.28 4.51 -8.72
C CYS A 111 -17.51 4.96 -7.47
N PHE A 112 -17.43 6.27 -7.24
CA PHE A 112 -16.65 6.80 -6.12
C PHE A 112 -17.11 6.23 -4.79
N LEU A 113 -18.42 6.19 -4.53
CA LEU A 113 -18.98 5.58 -3.32
C LEU A 113 -18.47 4.16 -3.06
N GLN A 114 -18.40 3.31 -4.10
CA GLN A 114 -17.93 1.93 -3.94
C GLN A 114 -16.45 1.88 -3.56
N VAL A 115 -15.62 2.71 -4.19
CA VAL A 115 -14.19 2.79 -3.89
C VAL A 115 -13.97 3.36 -2.49
N ASP A 116 -14.66 4.44 -2.13
CA ASP A 116 -14.56 5.06 -0.82
C ASP A 116 -15.02 4.13 0.31
N LEU A 117 -16.12 3.39 0.12
CA LEU A 117 -16.57 2.37 1.08
C LEU A 117 -15.52 1.27 1.26
N LEU A 118 -14.89 0.81 0.19
CA LEU A 118 -13.82 -0.18 0.27
C LEU A 118 -12.60 0.38 1.02
N VAL A 119 -12.16 1.60 0.71
CA VAL A 119 -11.04 2.25 1.40
C VAL A 119 -11.35 2.38 2.89
N ARG A 120 -12.54 2.87 3.24
CA ARG A 120 -12.97 2.95 4.64
C ARG A 120 -13.02 1.58 5.31
N ALA A 121 -13.46 0.53 4.61
CA ALA A 121 -13.47 -0.82 5.15
C ALA A 121 -12.04 -1.34 5.41
N LEU A 122 -11.12 -1.14 4.47
CA LEU A 122 -9.71 -1.52 4.62
C LEU A 122 -9.03 -0.77 5.77
N LEU A 123 -9.38 0.51 5.99
CA LEU A 123 -8.72 1.37 6.98
C LEU A 123 -9.36 1.36 8.36
N SER A 124 -10.67 1.16 8.46
CA SER A 124 -11.45 1.39 9.68
C SER A 124 -12.30 0.20 10.14
N ASP A 125 -12.66 -0.74 9.25
CA ASP A 125 -13.52 -1.87 9.64
C ASP A 125 -12.72 -2.89 10.48
N PRO A 126 -13.15 -3.19 11.73
CA PRO A 126 -12.52 -4.22 12.54
C PRO A 126 -12.64 -5.64 11.98
N ALA A 127 -13.59 -5.90 11.05
CA ALA A 127 -13.73 -7.19 10.36
C ALA A 127 -12.58 -7.45 9.38
N THR A 128 -11.99 -6.38 8.82
CA THR A 128 -10.69 -6.47 8.15
C THR A 128 -9.64 -6.70 9.23
N GLU A 129 -9.11 -7.92 9.38
CA GLU A 129 -8.28 -8.29 10.54
C GLU A 129 -6.96 -7.51 10.66
N TYR A 130 -6.53 -6.85 9.59
CA TYR A 130 -5.29 -6.07 9.50
C TYR A 130 -5.58 -4.63 9.00
N VAL A 131 -4.61 -3.73 9.16
CA VAL A 131 -4.63 -2.42 8.47
C VAL A 131 -3.50 -2.40 7.45
N PRO A 132 -3.78 -2.22 6.13
CA PRO A 132 -2.73 -2.16 5.13
C PRO A 132 -1.80 -0.98 5.39
N ARG A 133 -0.50 -1.14 5.13
CA ARG A 133 0.47 -0.03 5.14
C ARG A 133 0.28 0.91 3.95
N PHE A 134 -0.18 0.34 2.85
CA PHE A 134 -0.53 1.06 1.64
C PHE A 134 -1.61 0.31 0.88
N ILE A 135 -2.39 1.04 0.10
CA ILE A 135 -3.36 0.50 -0.85
C ILE A 135 -2.90 0.88 -2.25
N VAL A 136 -2.77 -0.10 -3.13
CA VAL A 136 -2.41 0.16 -4.53
C VAL A 136 -3.68 0.38 -5.34
N PHE A 137 -3.73 1.47 -6.08
CA PHE A 137 -4.77 1.72 -7.05
C PHE A 137 -4.21 1.50 -8.44
N MET A 138 -4.90 0.68 -9.22
CA MET A 138 -4.59 0.43 -10.61
C MET A 138 -5.82 0.73 -11.45
N SER A 139 -5.63 1.47 -12.54
CA SER A 139 -6.70 1.71 -13.49
C SER A 139 -6.55 0.81 -14.72
N THR A 140 -7.66 0.34 -15.27
CA THR A 140 -7.76 -0.30 -16.58
C THR A 140 -7.87 0.72 -17.72
N ALA A 141 -7.96 2.01 -17.41
CA ALA A 141 -7.95 3.07 -18.43
C ALA A 141 -6.58 3.13 -19.13
N PRO A 142 -6.54 3.44 -20.44
CA PRO A 142 -5.29 3.53 -21.18
C PRO A 142 -4.32 4.54 -20.57
N ASN A 143 -3.03 4.19 -20.53
CA ASN A 143 -1.93 5.05 -20.11
C ASN A 143 -2.03 5.57 -18.66
N VAL A 144 -2.78 4.89 -17.77
CA VAL A 144 -2.85 5.24 -16.35
C VAL A 144 -2.00 4.27 -15.54
N LYS A 145 -0.88 4.77 -14.99
CA LYS A 145 0.02 3.97 -14.13
C LYS A 145 -0.62 3.68 -12.76
N ALA A 146 -0.29 2.57 -12.13
CA ALA A 146 -0.70 2.33 -10.75
C ALA A 146 0.03 3.28 -9.79
N ARG A 147 -0.56 3.53 -8.61
CA ARG A 147 0.03 4.36 -7.55
C ARG A 147 -0.53 3.96 -6.19
N ALA A 148 0.15 4.32 -5.11
CA ALA A 148 -0.23 3.91 -3.77
C ALA A 148 -0.80 5.06 -2.91
N LEU A 149 -1.75 4.71 -2.06
CA LEU A 149 -2.16 5.48 -0.89
C LEU A 149 -1.51 4.88 0.36
N PHE A 150 -0.57 5.58 0.98
CA PHE A 150 0.05 5.19 2.24
C PHE A 150 -0.80 5.58 3.43
N THR A 151 -0.90 4.69 4.43
CA THR A 151 -1.78 4.91 5.59
C THR A 151 -1.14 5.75 6.70
N ASP A 152 0.17 6.00 6.62
CA ASP A 152 0.93 6.92 7.46
C ASP A 152 2.18 7.40 6.69
N PRO A 153 2.66 8.64 6.88
CA PRO A 153 3.87 9.12 6.22
C PRO A 153 5.12 8.29 6.54
N SER A 154 5.17 7.57 7.66
CA SER A 154 6.29 6.65 7.94
C SER A 154 6.34 5.43 7.03
N TYR A 155 5.28 5.15 6.27
CA TYR A 155 5.26 4.08 5.28
C TYR A 155 5.59 4.57 3.87
N CYS A 156 5.80 5.87 3.69
CA CYS A 156 6.22 6.39 2.40
C CYS A 156 7.68 6.07 2.14
N LEU A 157 7.98 5.83 0.86
CA LEU A 157 9.35 5.73 0.44
C LEU A 157 10.08 7.05 0.69
N PRO A 158 11.32 6.98 1.20
CA PRO A 158 12.21 8.13 1.26
C PRO A 158 12.29 8.84 -0.09
N LYS A 159 12.20 10.17 -0.08
CA LYS A 159 12.17 10.98 -1.31
C LYS A 159 13.35 10.68 -2.24
N ILE A 160 14.55 10.51 -1.68
CA ILE A 160 15.77 10.18 -2.43
C ILE A 160 15.65 8.86 -3.19
N LEU A 161 14.94 7.88 -2.62
CA LEU A 161 14.69 6.60 -3.26
C LEU A 161 13.64 6.76 -4.36
N SER A 162 12.54 7.45 -4.09
CA SER A 162 11.50 7.69 -5.11
C SER A 162 12.02 8.44 -6.34
N GLU A 163 13.00 9.33 -6.19
CA GLU A 163 13.60 10.10 -7.29
C GLU A 163 14.69 9.34 -8.04
N SER A 164 15.35 8.37 -7.39
CA SER A 164 16.44 7.60 -7.99
C SER A 164 15.99 6.28 -8.62
N TYR A 165 14.78 5.81 -8.31
CA TYR A 165 14.25 4.58 -8.89
C TYR A 165 13.87 4.76 -10.36
N PRO A 166 14.10 3.73 -11.21
CA PRO A 166 13.64 3.75 -12.59
C PRO A 166 12.11 3.93 -12.65
N THR A 167 11.66 4.95 -13.37
CA THR A 167 10.23 5.26 -13.58
C THR A 167 9.62 4.55 -14.79
N GLY A 168 10.43 3.73 -15.49
CA GLY A 168 10.08 2.94 -16.67
C GLY A 168 9.75 1.48 -16.38
N CYS A 169 9.65 0.64 -17.42
CA CYS A 169 9.41 -0.81 -17.28
C CYS A 169 10.60 -1.62 -16.71
N GLY A 170 11.69 -0.96 -16.33
CA GLY A 170 12.93 -1.61 -15.88
C GLY A 170 13.78 -2.20 -17.01
N GLY A 171 13.41 -1.95 -18.27
CA GLY A 171 14.25 -2.31 -19.42
C GLY A 171 15.56 -1.51 -19.42
N ARG A 172 16.69 -2.19 -19.69
CA ARG A 172 18.05 -1.63 -19.59
C ARG A 172 18.25 -0.29 -20.31
N ASN A 173 17.53 -0.06 -21.42
CA ASN A 173 17.62 1.14 -22.27
C ASN A 173 16.25 1.82 -22.44
N CYS A 174 15.32 1.65 -21.50
CA CYS A 174 14.02 2.29 -21.57
C CYS A 174 14.14 3.76 -21.16
N GLU A 175 14.11 4.67 -22.13
CA GLU A 175 14.11 6.13 -21.91
C GLU A 175 12.71 6.74 -21.91
N ASP A 176 11.71 5.94 -22.28
CA ASP A 176 10.31 6.37 -22.31
C ASP A 176 9.78 6.58 -20.88
N LYS A 177 9.45 7.84 -20.58
CA LYS A 177 8.92 8.28 -19.28
C LYS A 177 7.50 7.78 -19.04
N ASP A 178 6.76 7.45 -20.09
CA ASP A 178 5.39 6.94 -20.01
C ASP A 178 5.36 5.41 -19.92
N CYS A 179 6.50 4.76 -20.16
CA CYS A 179 6.65 3.32 -19.98
C CYS A 179 6.61 2.93 -18.48
N GLY A 180 6.20 1.69 -18.20
CA GLY A 180 6.10 1.15 -16.83
C GLY A 180 4.68 1.11 -16.26
N PHE A 181 4.52 0.37 -15.16
CA PHE A 181 3.20 0.08 -14.59
C PHE A 181 2.87 0.89 -13.34
N PHE A 182 3.82 1.64 -12.78
CA PHE A 182 3.68 2.30 -11.49
C PHE A 182 4.32 3.69 -11.49
N ASP A 183 3.67 4.63 -10.83
CA ASP A 183 4.14 6.00 -10.64
C ASP A 183 4.32 6.30 -9.15
N PHE A 184 5.58 6.27 -8.70
CA PHE A 184 5.93 6.60 -7.31
C PHE A 184 5.70 8.08 -6.98
N SER A 185 5.81 8.98 -7.96
CA SER A 185 5.63 10.42 -7.76
C SER A 185 4.16 10.79 -7.55
N ALA A 186 3.24 10.01 -8.12
CA ALA A 186 1.81 10.16 -7.95
C ALA A 186 1.26 9.48 -6.68
N CYS A 187 2.10 8.83 -5.87
CA CYS A 187 1.66 8.26 -4.60
C CYS A 187 1.28 9.36 -3.60
N ARG A 188 0.36 9.04 -2.68
CA ARG A 188 -0.13 9.94 -1.64
C ARG A 188 -0.03 9.32 -0.27
N SER A 189 0.06 10.14 0.77
CA SER A 189 0.05 9.70 2.15
C SER A 189 -1.05 10.36 2.94
N LEU A 190 -1.77 9.55 3.71
CA LEU A 190 -2.63 10.08 4.77
C LEU A 190 -1.79 10.82 5.82
N ALA A 191 -2.44 11.72 6.56
CA ALA A 191 -1.84 12.46 7.65
C ALA A 191 -1.41 11.51 8.80
N PRO A 192 -0.33 11.85 9.54
CA PRO A 192 0.12 11.01 10.64
C PRO A 192 -0.96 10.90 11.71
N LYS A 193 -1.15 9.69 12.27
CA LYS A 193 -2.18 9.41 13.29
C LYS A 193 -3.60 9.80 12.85
N SER A 194 -3.91 9.65 11.57
CA SER A 194 -5.24 9.98 11.07
C SER A 194 -6.35 9.18 11.75
N LYS A 195 -7.49 9.84 12.03
CA LYS A 195 -8.67 9.20 12.65
C LYS A 195 -9.41 8.24 11.71
N ILE A 196 -9.19 8.33 10.39
CA ILE A 196 -9.81 7.42 9.41
C ILE A 196 -9.06 6.09 9.30
N VAL A 197 -7.88 5.98 9.94
CA VAL A 197 -7.10 4.76 10.04
C VAL A 197 -7.26 4.26 11.47
N ARG A 198 -7.88 3.09 11.64
CA ARG A 198 -7.99 2.49 12.95
C ARG A 198 -6.58 2.18 13.47
N GLN A 199 -6.41 2.22 14.79
CA GLN A 199 -5.16 1.73 15.36
C GLN A 199 -4.93 0.30 14.90
N ASP A 200 -3.76 0.11 14.31
CA ASP A 200 -3.42 -1.14 13.68
C ASP A 200 -3.36 -2.23 14.74
N LYS A 201 -4.23 -3.23 14.55
CA LYS A 201 -4.09 -4.50 15.23
C LYS A 201 -3.14 -5.27 14.35
N PHE A 202 -1.84 -4.96 14.39
CA PHE A 202 -0.86 -5.84 13.76
C PHE A 202 -1.18 -7.27 14.21
N PRO A 203 -1.10 -8.26 13.31
CA PRO A 203 -1.83 -9.50 13.45
C PRO A 203 -1.55 -10.09 14.83
N LYS A 204 -2.58 -10.72 15.39
CA LYS A 204 -2.43 -11.74 16.44
C LYS A 204 -1.30 -12.67 15.99
N GLY A 205 -0.12 -12.43 16.50
CA GLY A 205 1.14 -12.85 15.91
C GLY A 205 2.24 -12.40 16.84
N VAL A 206 3.42 -12.96 16.69
CA VAL A 206 4.48 -12.81 17.67
C VAL A 206 5.47 -11.76 17.14
N ALA A 207 5.62 -10.63 17.83
CA ALA A 207 6.70 -9.68 17.56
C ALA A 207 8.03 -10.41 17.75
N ARG A 208 8.96 -10.26 16.79
CA ARG A 208 10.25 -10.96 16.80
C ARG A 208 11.40 -9.98 16.82
N CYS A 209 12.54 -10.42 17.33
CA CYS A 209 13.80 -9.71 17.14
C CYS A 209 14.18 -9.69 15.64
N ASN A 210 14.62 -8.54 15.12
CA ASN A 210 15.03 -8.37 13.72
C ASN A 210 16.28 -9.16 13.34
N LEU A 211 17.10 -9.54 14.34
CA LEU A 211 18.21 -10.45 14.11
C LEU A 211 17.65 -11.84 13.76
N TRP A 212 17.76 -12.23 12.50
CA TRP A 212 17.10 -13.41 11.90
C TRP A 212 17.36 -14.75 12.60
N ILE A 213 18.47 -14.89 13.34
CA ILE A 213 18.78 -16.09 14.14
C ILE A 213 18.13 -16.11 15.53
N CYS A 214 17.55 -15.00 15.96
CA CYS A 214 16.94 -14.86 17.27
C CYS A 214 15.51 -15.43 17.26
N THR A 215 15.21 -16.27 18.24
CA THR A 215 13.90 -16.90 18.42
C THR A 215 13.07 -16.25 19.53
N ILE A 216 13.51 -15.11 20.07
CA ILE A 216 12.71 -14.38 21.06
C ILE A 216 11.51 -13.77 20.37
N GLU A 217 10.34 -14.10 20.90
CA GLU A 217 9.07 -13.60 20.42
C GLU A 217 8.24 -13.01 21.58
N GLU A 218 7.39 -12.03 21.28
CA GLU A 218 6.35 -11.54 22.20
C GLU A 218 4.97 -11.51 21.53
N PRO A 219 3.88 -11.85 22.23
CA PRO A 219 2.54 -11.75 21.66
C PRO A 219 2.25 -10.32 21.19
N ALA A 220 1.66 -10.18 20.02
CA ALA A 220 1.17 -8.90 19.52
C ALA A 220 0.12 -8.35 20.49
N GLY A 221 0.22 -7.04 20.76
CA GLY A 221 -0.66 -6.38 21.73
C GLY A 221 -0.33 -6.68 23.20
N PHE A 222 0.87 -7.18 23.51
CA PHE A 222 1.34 -7.32 24.89
C PHE A 222 1.26 -5.96 25.60
N THR A 223 0.44 -5.87 26.65
CA THR A 223 0.19 -4.64 27.42
C THR A 223 1.22 -4.42 28.55
N GLY A 224 2.16 -5.35 28.73
CA GLY A 224 3.24 -5.21 29.71
C GLY A 224 4.48 -4.52 29.14
N HIS A 225 5.57 -4.54 29.91
CA HIS A 225 6.87 -4.06 29.44
C HIS A 225 7.40 -4.96 28.33
N SER A 226 7.39 -4.45 27.09
CA SER A 226 7.99 -5.16 25.96
C SER A 226 9.48 -5.44 26.20
N LYS A 227 9.90 -6.67 25.91
CA LYS A 227 11.30 -7.10 25.86
C LYS A 227 12.03 -6.51 24.66
N PHE A 228 11.30 -5.98 23.68
CA PHE A 228 11.89 -5.39 22.49
C PHE A 228 12.20 -3.90 22.69
N LYS A 229 13.35 -3.50 22.17
CA LYS A 229 13.79 -2.13 22.01
C LYS A 229 13.74 -1.79 20.53
N THR A 230 13.21 -0.62 20.21
CA THR A 230 13.23 -0.11 18.84
C THR A 230 14.58 0.52 18.52
N CYS A 231 14.97 0.49 17.25
CA CYS A 231 16.09 1.32 16.79
C CYS A 231 15.79 2.81 17.07
N GLN A 232 16.68 3.51 17.76
CA GLN A 232 16.44 4.91 18.16
C GLN A 232 16.39 5.90 16.97
N ARG A 233 16.84 5.48 15.79
CA ARG A 233 16.90 6.33 14.60
C ARG A 233 15.66 6.20 13.72
N CYS A 234 15.33 4.99 13.27
CA CYS A 234 14.15 4.75 12.42
C CYS A 234 12.89 4.41 13.23
N ALA A 235 13.05 3.82 14.43
CA ALA A 235 11.97 3.24 15.23
C ALA A 235 11.17 2.09 14.55
N GLU A 236 11.67 1.55 13.45
CA GLU A 236 10.97 0.52 12.64
C GLU A 236 11.34 -0.92 13.02
N VAL A 237 12.59 -1.17 13.40
CA VAL A 237 13.08 -2.52 13.71
C VAL A 237 13.15 -2.78 15.22
N LEU A 238 12.85 -4.02 15.62
CA LEU A 238 12.79 -4.46 17.02
C LEU A 238 13.98 -5.35 17.38
N TYR A 239 14.58 -5.13 18.56
CA TYR A 239 15.64 -6.00 19.08
C TYR A 239 15.38 -6.35 20.54
N CYS A 240 15.51 -7.63 20.89
CA CYS A 240 15.38 -8.05 22.30
C CYS A 240 16.56 -7.59 23.17
N SER A 241 17.67 -7.15 22.55
CA SER A 241 18.88 -6.70 23.25
C SER A 241 19.70 -5.70 22.42
N LYS A 242 20.60 -4.96 23.09
CA LYS A 242 21.52 -4.03 22.41
C LYS A 242 22.56 -4.79 21.59
N GLU A 243 22.90 -6.00 22.02
CA GLU A 243 23.84 -6.90 21.36
C GLU A 243 23.31 -7.31 19.99
N HIS A 244 22.03 -7.70 19.90
CA HIS A 244 21.40 -8.06 18.63
C HIS A 244 21.31 -6.87 17.68
N GLN A 245 20.97 -5.70 18.21
CA GLN A 245 21.04 -4.46 17.44
C GLN A 245 22.44 -4.21 16.88
N LYS A 246 23.50 -4.39 17.69
CA LYS A 246 24.89 -4.17 17.27
C LYS A 246 25.35 -5.16 16.20
N ILE A 247 24.92 -6.42 16.29
CA ILE A 247 25.20 -7.45 15.28
C ILE A 247 24.53 -7.07 13.96
N ASP A 248 23.23 -6.78 14.01
CA ASP A 248 22.44 -6.43 12.83
C ASP A 248 22.83 -5.05 12.24
N TRP A 249 23.38 -4.15 13.06
CA TRP A 249 23.77 -2.79 12.66
C TRP A 249 24.68 -2.75 11.44
N LYS A 250 25.53 -3.75 11.23
CA LYS A 250 26.41 -3.83 10.05
C LYS A 250 25.60 -3.84 8.74
N LEU A 251 24.43 -4.47 8.76
CA LEU A 251 23.48 -4.57 7.66
C LEU A 251 22.45 -3.43 7.74
N HIS A 252 21.77 -3.31 8.88
CA HIS A 252 20.68 -2.35 9.09
C HIS A 252 21.10 -0.89 8.83
N ARG A 253 22.33 -0.49 9.16
CA ARG A 253 22.80 0.89 8.92
C ARG A 253 22.71 1.36 7.46
N ARG A 254 22.66 0.43 6.50
CA ARG A 254 22.55 0.73 5.07
C ARG A 254 21.14 1.20 4.67
N VAL A 255 20.14 0.83 5.47
CA VAL A 255 18.72 1.11 5.24
C VAL A 255 18.07 1.89 6.40
N CYS A 256 18.83 2.17 7.47
CA CYS A 256 18.34 2.87 8.65
C CYS A 256 18.26 4.38 8.40
N GLU A 257 17.05 4.87 8.19
CA GLU A 257 16.76 6.29 7.99
C GLU A 257 16.16 6.93 9.25
N ALA A 258 16.40 8.22 9.44
CA ALA A 258 15.80 8.94 10.56
C ALA A 258 14.29 9.12 10.29
N ARG A 259 13.47 8.90 11.32
CA ARG A 259 12.03 9.13 11.20
C ARG A 259 11.77 10.58 10.74
N PRO A 260 10.93 10.82 9.73
CA PRO A 260 10.50 12.17 9.37
C PRO A 260 9.86 12.83 10.60
N ALA A 261 10.23 14.08 10.88
CA ALA A 261 9.65 14.88 11.95
C ALA A 261 8.21 15.28 11.65
#